data_AF-X1B4F5-F1
#
_entry.id   AF-X1B4F5-F1
#
_cell.length_a   1.000
_cell.length_b   1.000
_cell.length_c   1.000
_cell.angle_alpha   90.00
_cell.angle_beta   90.00
_cell.angle_gamma   90.00
#
_symmetry.space_group_name_H-M   'P 1'
#
loop_
_entity.id
_entity.type
_entity.pdbx_description
1 polymer ?
#
loop_
_entity_poly.entity_id
_entity_poly.type
_entity_poly.pdbx_seq_one_letter_code
_entity_poly.pdbx_strand_id
1 'polypeptide(L)' 'LVWHSGFSQWNDNFEDGDFVLNPSWTGNTAEFKIEDSALKLAAPAVSGLAYLSTPSENINNAAW' A
#
# COMPACT_ATOMS: atom_id res chain seq x y z
N LEU A 1 25.64 -17.48 -14.02
CA LEU A 1 24.72 -17.23 -12.89
C LEU A 1 23.88 -16.03 -13.24
N VAL A 2 22.57 -16.20 -13.41
CA VAL A 2 21.64 -15.08 -13.60
C VAL A 2 21.10 -14.75 -12.21
N TRP A 3 21.30 -13.51 -11.77
CA TRP A 3 20.74 -13.01 -10.52
C TRP A 3 19.31 -12.55 -10.81
N HIS A 4 18.31 -13.22 -10.22
CA HIS A 4 16.96 -12.69 -10.18
C HIS A 4 16.89 -11.74 -8.98
N SER A 5 17.19 -10.46 -9.21
CA SER A 5 16.90 -9.40 -8.24
C SER A 5 15.38 -9.26 -8.17
N GLY A 6 14.75 -9.85 -7.17
CA GLY A 6 13.34 -9.59 -6.89
C GLY A 6 13.19 -8.13 -6.49
N PHE A 7 12.73 -7.28 -7.40
CA PHE A 7 12.28 -5.94 -7.05
C PHE A 7 11.14 -6.07 -6.03
N SER A 8 11.23 -5.37 -4.90
CA SER A 8 10.11 -5.21 -3.97
C SER A 8 8.88 -4.84 -4.79
N GLN A 9 7.83 -5.64 -4.70
CA GLN A 9 6.79 -5.65 -5.74
C GLN A 9 5.87 -4.43 -5.73
N TRP A 10 6.07 -3.50 -4.80
CA TRP A 10 5.39 -2.21 -4.75
C TRP A 10 6.09 -1.30 -3.71
N ASN A 11 6.04 0.01 -3.94
CA ASN A 11 6.48 1.05 -3.01
C ASN A 11 5.53 2.24 -3.14
N ASP A 12 5.28 2.91 -2.03
CA ASP A 12 4.51 4.14 -1.93
C ASP A 12 5.24 5.09 -1.00
N ASN A 13 5.17 6.38 -1.33
CA ASN A 13 5.81 7.42 -0.56
C ASN A 13 4.77 8.16 0.27
N PHE A 14 4.67 7.80 1.56
CA PHE A 14 3.76 8.46 2.49
C PHE A 14 4.24 9.84 2.98
N GLU A 15 5.32 10.41 2.43
CA GLU A 15 5.79 11.76 2.78
C GLU A 15 4.80 12.87 2.40
N ASP A 16 3.93 12.63 1.43
CA ASP A 16 2.92 13.59 0.97
C ASP A 16 1.65 13.61 1.83
N GLY A 17 1.51 12.67 2.76
CA GLY A 17 0.33 12.56 3.62
C GLY A 17 -0.91 12.02 2.89
N ASP A 18 -0.76 11.49 1.68
CA ASP A 18 -1.84 10.91 0.88
C ASP A 18 -1.53 9.47 0.46
N PHE A 19 -2.43 8.53 0.76
CA PHE A 19 -2.34 7.14 0.30
C PHE A 19 -3.49 6.77 -0.66
N VAL A 20 -4.31 7.72 -1.08
CA VAL A 20 -5.40 7.48 -2.04
C VAL A 20 -5.03 7.89 -3.46
N LEU A 21 -3.87 8.53 -3.65
CA LEU A 21 -3.34 8.96 -4.93
C LEU A 21 -1.93 8.41 -5.18
N ASN A 22 -1.74 7.79 -6.36
CA ASN A 22 -0.42 7.42 -6.92
C ASN A 22 0.53 6.68 -5.96
N PRO A 23 0.13 5.52 -5.43
CA PRO A 23 -0.93 4.62 -5.90
C PRO A 23 -2.24 4.77 -5.12
N SER A 24 -3.36 4.38 -5.74
CA SER A 24 -4.67 4.46 -5.07
C SER A 24 -4.94 3.20 -4.24
N TRP A 25 -5.03 3.37 -2.93
CA TRP A 25 -5.46 2.31 -2.04
C TRP A 25 -6.98 2.28 -1.87
N THR A 26 -7.54 1.08 -1.72
CA THR A 26 -8.97 0.81 -1.58
C THR A 26 -9.25 -0.13 -0.41
N GLY A 27 -10.47 -0.07 0.15
CA GLY A 27 -10.87 -0.83 1.33
C GLY A 27 -11.44 0.08 2.41
N ASN A 28 -11.06 -0.14 3.67
CA ASN A 28 -11.49 0.65 4.82
C ASN A 28 -10.73 2.00 4.90
N THR A 29 -10.66 2.79 3.83
CA THR A 29 -9.82 4.01 3.77
C THR A 29 -10.08 5.02 4.90
N ALA A 30 -11.30 5.09 5.42
CA ALA A 30 -11.64 5.94 6.57
C ALA A 30 -11.06 5.47 7.91
N GLU A 31 -10.58 4.22 7.99
CA GLU A 31 -9.98 3.63 9.18
C GLU A 31 -8.44 3.66 9.14
N PHE A 32 -7.85 4.27 8.13
CA PHE A 32 -6.42 4.44 8.01
C PHE A 32 -6.06 5.90 7.80
N LYS A 33 -4.87 6.27 8.26
CA LYS A 33 -4.30 7.60 8.06
C LYS A 33 -2.80 7.48 7.86
N ILE A 34 -2.22 8.52 7.29
CA ILE A 34 -0.77 8.71 7.37
C ILE A 34 -0.43 9.47 8.65
N GLU A 35 0.52 8.95 9.40
CA GLU A 35 1.08 9.58 10.59
C GLU A 35 2.60 9.30 10.60
N ASP A 36 3.41 10.35 10.79
CA ASP A 36 4.87 10.26 10.76
C ASP A 36 5.43 9.58 9.49
N SER A 37 4.88 9.93 8.32
CA SER A 37 5.25 9.37 7.02
C SER A 37 5.09 7.84 6.94
N ALA A 38 4.13 7.28 7.69
CA ALA A 38 3.79 5.88 7.67
C ALA A 38 2.27 5.66 7.68
N LEU A 39 1.81 4.62 6.99
CA LEU A 39 0.41 4.20 7.01
C LEU A 39 0.08 3.56 8.37
N LYS A 40 -0.97 4.07 9.02
CA LYS A 40 -1.40 3.65 10.36
C LYS A 40 -2.89 3.36 10.41
N LEU A 41 -3.25 2.25 11.07
CA LEU A 41 -4.64 1.95 11.44
C LEU A 41 -5.13 2.94 12.51
N ALA A 42 -6.26 3.57 12.24
CA ALA A 42 -6.95 4.56 13.08
C ALA A 42 -8.43 4.19 13.32
N ALA A 43 -8.74 2.89 13.36
CA ALA A 43 -10.05 2.37 13.71
C ALA A 43 -10.37 2.54 15.21
N PRO A 44 -11.66 2.54 15.61
CA PRO A 44 -12.07 2.48 17.02
C PRO A 44 -11.44 1.29 17.77
N ALA A 45 -11.27 1.41 19.09
CA ALA A 45 -10.75 0.36 19.96
C ALA A 45 -11.78 -0.77 20.24
N VAL A 46 -12.37 -1.29 19.16
CA VAL A 46 -13.34 -2.38 19.16
C VAL A 46 -12.84 -3.45 18.19
N SER A 47 -13.03 -4.72 18.54
CA SER A 47 -12.65 -5.82 17.64
C SER A 47 -13.40 -5.71 16.32
N GLY A 48 -12.67 -5.83 15.21
CA GLY A 48 -13.22 -5.70 13.85
C GLY A 48 -12.24 -6.20 12.79
N LEU A 49 -12.59 -6.01 11.53
CA LEU A 49 -11.75 -6.30 10.37
C LEU A 49 -11.52 -5.00 9.61
N ALA A 50 -10.25 -4.71 9.34
CA ALA A 50 -9.84 -3.58 8.52
C ALA A 50 -8.87 -4.09 7.46
N TYR A 51 -9.08 -3.69 6.21
CA TYR A 51 -8.14 -3.99 5.13
C TYR A 51 -7.94 -2.78 4.23
N LEU A 52 -6.76 -2.74 3.64
CA LEU A 52 -6.41 -1.86 2.55
C LEU A 52 -5.66 -2.68 1.50
N SER A 53 -5.91 -2.36 0.23
CA SER A 53 -5.31 -3.01 -0.92
C SER A 53 -5.01 -2.01 -2.02
N THR A 54 -3.88 -2.20 -2.69
CA THR A 54 -3.45 -1.44 -3.86
C THR A 54 -3.20 -2.42 -5.01
N PRO A 55 -3.58 -2.08 -6.25
CA PRO A 55 -3.26 -2.90 -7.42
C PRO A 55 -1.75 -3.10 -7.58
N SER A 56 -1.36 -4.29 -8.03
CA SER A 56 0.01 -4.54 -8.49
C SER A 56 0.12 -4.24 -9.98
N GLU A 57 1.08 -3.39 -10.36
CA GLU A 57 1.35 -3.07 -11.77
C GLU A 57 2.41 -3.98 -12.40
N ASN A 58 3.05 -4.84 -11.62
CA ASN A 58 4.20 -5.64 -12.06
C ASN A 58 3.87 -6.59 -13.22
N ILE A 59 2.61 -7.01 -13.32
CA ILE A 59 2.14 -7.87 -14.42
C ILE A 59 2.31 -7.22 -15.78
N ASN A 60 2.25 -5.88 -15.86
CA ASN A 60 2.36 -5.14 -17.13
C ASN A 60 3.73 -5.28 -17.78
N ASN A 61 4.77 -5.55 -16.99
CA ASN A 61 6.15 -5.67 -17.46
C ASN A 61 6.74 -7.07 -17.18
N ALA A 62 5.89 -8.02 -16.78
CA ALA A 62 6.28 -9.40 -16.54
C ALA A 62 6.47 -10.14 -17.87
N ALA A 63 7.52 -10.97 -17.93
CA ALA A 63 7.78 -11.86 -19.05
C ALA A 63 8.02 -13.28 -18.51
N TRP A 64 7.46 -14.27 -19.21
CA TRP A 64 7.72 -15.71 -19.07
C TRP A 64 9.13 -16.12 -19.49
#